data_AF-A0A2V8P4I5-F1
#
_entry.id   AF-A0A2V8P4I5-F1
#
_cell.length_a   1.000
_cell.length_b   1.000
_cell.length_c   1.000
_cell.angle_alpha   90.00
_cell.angle_beta   90.00
_cell.angle_gamma   90.00
#
_symmetry.space_group_name_H-M   'P 1'
#
loop_
_entity.id
_entity.type
_entity.pdbx_description
1 polymer ?
#
loop_
_entity_poly.entity_id
_entity_poly.type
_entity_poly.pdbx_seq_one_letter_code
_entity_poly.pdbx_strand_id
1 'polypeptide(L)'
;MQITEPVTMLTDYAMGAASLFFGRVLWRHIGPRNRTTVHLWVIGFAGVCIASLLGGTYHGFALYVSASGLRALWNATMCSIGFAGGCMVSGSIVSDVRTHKEGRQWLTAGILVTFAGIAVQQTGFRHGAGFNHNDVYHLIQIAALYLFFRCARVVEDRR
;
A
#
# COMPACT_ATOMS: atom_id res chain seq x y z
N MET A 1 27.99 4.11 -7.28
CA MET A 1 27.13 3.07 -6.67
C MET A 1 26.16 2.60 -7.75
N GLN A 2 26.10 1.30 -8.02
CA GLN A 2 25.19 0.69 -9.01
C GLN A 2 23.90 0.26 -8.31
N ILE A 3 22.75 0.68 -8.83
CA ILE A 3 21.42 0.32 -8.32
C ILE A 3 20.88 -0.82 -9.18
N THR A 4 20.42 -1.92 -8.55
CA THR A 4 20.03 -3.14 -9.27
C THR A 4 18.77 -2.94 -10.10
N GLU A 5 17.72 -2.41 -9.48
CA GLU A 5 16.43 -2.12 -10.14
C GLU A 5 15.98 -0.69 -9.83
N PRO A 6 16.57 0.32 -10.50
CA PRO A 6 16.39 1.72 -10.11
C PRO A 6 14.94 2.21 -10.25
N VAL A 7 14.22 1.78 -11.27
CA VAL A 7 12.82 2.20 -11.47
C VAL A 7 11.91 1.55 -10.44
N THR A 8 12.15 0.27 -10.11
CA THR A 8 11.36 -0.46 -9.12
C THR A 8 11.57 0.13 -7.73
N MET A 9 12.82 0.41 -7.36
CA MET A 9 13.15 1.15 -6.13
C MET A 9 12.44 2.51 -6.06
N LEU A 10 12.48 3.30 -7.13
CA LEU A 10 11.85 4.62 -7.15
C LEU A 10 10.33 4.54 -7.02
N THR A 11 9.69 3.59 -7.69
CA THR A 11 8.23 3.40 -7.62
C THR A 11 7.78 2.85 -6.27
N ASP A 12 8.58 2.00 -5.63
CA ASP A 12 8.41 1.60 -4.24
C ASP A 12 8.42 2.82 -3.30
N TYR A 13 9.45 3.66 -3.39
CA TYR A 13 9.55 4.84 -2.53
C TYR A 13 8.43 5.86 -2.82
N ALA A 14 8.00 5.99 -4.07
CA ALA A 14 6.83 6.80 -4.42
C ALA A 14 5.55 6.25 -3.78
N MET A 15 5.35 4.92 -3.79
CA MET A 15 4.24 4.27 -3.12
C MET A 15 4.28 4.47 -1.61
N GLY A 16 5.46 4.36 -1.00
CA GLY A 16 5.66 4.65 0.42
C GLY A 16 5.32 6.09 0.79
N ALA A 17 5.79 7.06 -0.01
CA ALA A 17 5.50 8.48 0.18
C ALA A 17 4.01 8.80 0.02
N ALA A 18 3.35 8.24 -1.01
CA ALA A 18 1.92 8.38 -1.22
C ALA A 18 1.12 7.81 -0.04
N SER A 19 1.48 6.61 0.42
CA SER A 19 0.85 5.97 1.57
C SER A 19 0.98 6.80 2.85
N LEU A 20 2.19 7.31 3.13
CA LEU A 20 2.43 8.19 4.28
C LEU A 20 1.61 9.48 4.19
N PHE A 21 1.53 10.08 2.99
CA PHE A 21 0.72 11.26 2.75
C PHE A 21 -0.77 11.00 3.03
N PHE A 22 -1.33 9.93 2.49
CA PHE A 22 -2.73 9.55 2.75
C PHE A 22 -2.99 9.29 4.23
N GLY A 23 -2.12 8.54 4.91
CA GLY A 23 -2.20 8.32 6.36
C GLY A 23 -2.17 9.63 7.17
N ARG A 24 -1.27 10.56 6.81
CA ARG A 24 -1.17 11.87 7.49
C ARG A 24 -2.40 12.75 7.27
N VAL A 25 -2.97 12.74 6.07
CA VAL A 25 -4.22 13.48 5.78
C VAL A 25 -5.39 12.85 6.52
N LEU A 26 -5.47 11.52 6.54
CA LEU A 26 -6.52 10.76 7.20
C LEU A 26 -6.47 10.91 8.73
N TRP A 27 -5.27 10.95 9.31
CA TRP A 27 -5.09 11.24 10.75
C TRP A 27 -5.71 12.59 11.16
N ARG A 28 -5.62 13.61 10.29
CA ARG A 28 -6.26 14.91 10.54
C ARG A 28 -7.79 14.88 10.43
N HIS A 29 -8.36 13.77 9.96
CA HIS A 29 -9.80 13.58 9.81
C HIS A 29 -10.43 12.79 10.97
N ILE A 30 -9.65 12.44 11.99
CA ILE A 30 -10.14 11.72 13.17
C ILE A 30 -11.14 12.59 13.92
N GLY A 31 -12.32 12.04 14.16
CA GLY A 31 -13.38 12.63 14.98
C GLY A 31 -14.10 11.58 15.83
N PRO A 32 -15.06 12.00 16.67
CA PRO A 32 -15.75 11.10 17.60
C PRO A 32 -16.51 9.95 16.93
N ARG A 33 -16.96 10.15 15.68
CA ARG A 33 -17.79 9.18 14.95
C ARG A 33 -16.99 8.15 14.17
N ASN A 34 -15.71 8.38 13.90
CA ASN A 34 -14.91 7.54 12.99
C ASN A 34 -13.57 7.11 13.59
N ARG A 35 -13.38 7.31 14.91
CA ARG A 35 -12.08 7.23 15.58
C ARG A 35 -11.41 5.88 15.38
N THR A 36 -12.15 4.78 15.56
CA THR A 36 -11.59 3.43 15.51
C THR A 36 -11.21 3.05 14.09
N THR A 37 -12.15 3.26 13.16
CA THR A 37 -11.99 3.02 11.72
C THR A 37 -10.79 3.79 11.19
N VAL A 38 -10.75 5.11 11.41
CA VAL A 38 -9.72 5.98 10.89
C VAL A 38 -8.34 5.64 11.48
N HIS A 39 -8.23 5.32 12.78
CA HIS A 39 -6.97 4.86 13.36
C HIS A 39 -6.45 3.58 12.69
N LEU A 40 -7.31 2.57 12.48
CA LEU A 40 -6.92 1.33 11.83
C LEU A 40 -6.43 1.56 10.40
N TRP A 41 -7.11 2.43 9.64
CA TRP A 41 -6.66 2.81 8.31
C TRP A 41 -5.33 3.58 8.33
N VAL A 42 -5.12 4.52 9.26
CA VAL A 42 -3.86 5.25 9.39
C VAL A 42 -2.69 4.29 9.71
N ILE A 43 -2.90 3.35 10.63
CA ILE A 43 -1.92 2.32 10.97
C ILE A 43 -1.65 1.42 9.74
N GLY A 44 -2.69 1.08 8.98
CA GLY A 44 -2.56 0.35 7.72
C GLY A 44 -1.68 1.09 6.70
N PHE A 45 -1.93 2.38 6.46
CA PHE A 45 -1.11 3.21 5.57
C PHE A 45 0.34 3.34 6.07
N ALA A 46 0.57 3.41 7.38
CA ALA A 46 1.91 3.39 7.94
C ALA A 46 2.62 2.05 7.68
N GLY A 47 1.90 0.92 7.80
CA GLY A 47 2.41 -0.40 7.45
C GLY A 47 2.78 -0.53 5.96
N VAL A 48 1.95 -0.01 5.05
CA VAL A 48 2.27 0.04 3.60
C VAL A 48 3.50 0.92 3.34
N CYS A 49 3.64 2.05 4.03
CA CYS A 49 4.83 2.91 3.91
C CYS A 49 6.10 2.14 4.28
N ILE A 50 6.09 1.46 5.44
CA ILE A 50 7.22 0.64 5.89
C ILE A 50 7.52 -0.48 4.89
N ALA A 51 6.50 -1.20 4.43
CA ALA A 51 6.65 -2.25 3.43
C ALA A 51 7.33 -1.72 2.16
N SER A 52 6.88 -0.58 1.65
CA SER A 52 7.40 0.00 0.40
C SER A 52 8.84 0.51 0.56
N LEU A 53 9.19 1.07 1.72
CA LEU A 53 10.57 1.47 2.02
C LEU A 53 11.52 0.27 2.09
N LEU A 54 11.07 -0.84 2.71
CA LEU A 54 11.85 -2.07 2.77
C LEU A 54 11.95 -2.76 1.39
N GLY A 55 10.85 -2.81 0.64
CA GLY A 55 10.79 -3.32 -0.73
C GLY A 55 11.71 -2.55 -1.68
N GLY A 56 11.62 -1.21 -1.68
CA GLY A 56 12.51 -0.38 -2.51
C GLY A 56 13.98 -0.56 -2.13
N THR A 57 14.29 -0.75 -0.85
CA THR A 57 15.65 -1.06 -0.41
C THR A 57 16.13 -2.42 -0.91
N TYR A 58 15.26 -3.44 -0.87
CA TYR A 58 15.52 -4.77 -1.41
C TYR A 58 15.81 -4.72 -2.91
N HIS A 59 14.97 -4.03 -3.69
CA HIS A 59 15.12 -3.89 -5.15
C HIS A 59 16.31 -3.02 -5.56
N GLY A 60 16.60 -1.95 -4.81
CA GLY A 60 17.63 -0.99 -5.16
C GLY A 60 19.06 -1.43 -4.80
N PHE A 61 19.24 -1.97 -3.59
CA PHE A 61 20.56 -2.12 -2.97
C PHE A 61 21.03 -3.57 -2.84
N ALA A 62 20.45 -4.49 -3.62
CA ALA A 62 20.75 -5.92 -3.51
C ALA A 62 22.24 -6.28 -3.67
N LEU A 63 23.01 -5.50 -4.42
CA LEU A 63 24.46 -5.70 -4.59
C LEU A 63 25.28 -5.41 -3.33
N TYR A 64 24.71 -4.69 -2.35
CA TYR A 64 25.41 -4.20 -1.17
C TYR A 64 24.94 -4.87 0.13
N VAL A 65 23.97 -5.77 0.05
CA VAL A 65 23.37 -6.44 1.20
C VAL A 65 23.68 -7.93 1.12
N SER A 66 24.06 -8.54 2.24
CA SER A 66 24.32 -9.98 2.30
C SER A 66 23.06 -10.78 1.96
N ALA A 67 23.22 -12.03 1.52
CA ALA A 67 22.07 -12.89 1.19
C ALA A 67 21.11 -13.10 2.38
N SER A 68 21.64 -13.17 3.62
CA SER A 68 20.81 -13.22 4.83
C SER A 68 20.09 -11.89 5.08
N GLY A 69 20.75 -10.76 4.85
CA GLY A 69 20.15 -9.42 4.94
C GLY A 69 19.01 -9.24 3.94
N LEU A 70 19.19 -9.68 2.69
CA LEU A 70 18.14 -9.64 1.66
C LEU A 70 16.93 -10.48 2.04
N ARG A 71 17.14 -11.69 2.57
CA ARG A 71 16.04 -12.52 3.09
C ARG A 71 15.31 -11.84 4.25
N ALA A 72 16.05 -11.23 5.18
CA ALA A 72 15.47 -10.51 6.31
C ALA A 72 14.63 -9.30 5.84
N LEU A 73 15.16 -8.49 4.90
CA LEU A 73 14.44 -7.36 4.30
C LEU A 73 13.14 -7.82 3.63
N TRP A 74 13.19 -8.90 2.86
CA TRP A 74 12.00 -9.44 2.20
C TRP A 74 10.97 -9.95 3.19
N ASN A 75 11.39 -10.70 4.21
CA ASN A 75 10.50 -11.18 5.26
C ASN A 75 9.84 -10.02 6.01
N ALA A 76 10.61 -8.98 6.36
CA ALA A 76 10.08 -7.79 7.01
C ALA A 76 9.09 -7.03 6.11
N THR A 77 9.36 -6.96 4.80
CA THR A 77 8.44 -6.41 3.80
C THR A 77 7.12 -7.17 3.81
N MET A 78 7.17 -8.51 3.73
CA MET A 78 5.97 -9.36 3.74
C MET A 78 5.17 -9.27 5.04
N CYS A 79 5.84 -9.27 6.19
CA CYS A 79 5.18 -9.05 7.48
C CYS A 79 4.48 -7.68 7.54
N SER A 80 5.13 -6.63 7.00
CA SER A 80 4.56 -5.27 6.95
C SER A 80 3.33 -5.19 6.04
N ILE A 81 3.36 -5.86 4.88
CA ILE A 81 2.21 -5.97 3.97
C ILE A 81 1.05 -6.69 4.68
N GLY A 82 1.32 -7.83 5.32
CA GLY A 82 0.29 -8.60 6.02
C GLY A 82 -0.34 -7.81 7.17
N PHE A 83 0.48 -7.13 7.98
CA PHE A 83 0.02 -6.25 9.05
C PHE A 83 -0.84 -5.10 8.52
N ALA A 84 -0.37 -4.42 7.47
CA ALA A 84 -1.10 -3.34 6.83
C ALA A 84 -2.48 -3.78 6.31
N GLY A 85 -2.51 -4.91 5.58
CA GLY A 85 -3.74 -5.50 5.07
C GLY A 85 -4.70 -5.88 6.19
N GLY A 86 -4.19 -6.49 7.27
CA GLY A 86 -4.97 -6.80 8.47
C GLY A 86 -5.62 -5.57 9.11
N CYS A 87 -4.89 -4.47 9.24
CA CYS A 87 -5.43 -3.21 9.73
C CYS A 87 -6.48 -2.61 8.79
N MET A 88 -6.25 -2.60 7.48
CA MET A 88 -7.22 -2.07 6.49
C MET A 88 -8.52 -2.88 6.43
N VAL A 89 -8.41 -4.22 6.50
CA VAL A 89 -9.56 -5.12 6.62
C VAL A 89 -10.31 -4.86 7.93
N SER A 90 -9.59 -4.77 9.05
CA SER A 90 -10.21 -4.48 10.36
C SER A 90 -10.92 -3.13 10.34
N GLY A 91 -10.29 -2.09 9.79
CA GLY A 91 -10.89 -0.77 9.61
C GLY A 91 -12.17 -0.82 8.78
N SER A 92 -12.19 -1.61 7.72
CA SER A 92 -13.40 -1.82 6.91
C SER A 92 -14.50 -2.54 7.70
N ILE A 93 -14.16 -3.55 8.50
CA ILE A 93 -15.12 -4.36 9.28
C ILE A 93 -15.78 -3.56 10.42
N VAL A 94 -15.02 -2.68 11.09
CA VAL A 94 -15.54 -1.85 12.18
C VAL A 94 -16.26 -0.60 11.70
N SER A 95 -16.21 -0.32 10.40
CA SER A 95 -16.89 0.82 9.78
C SER A 95 -18.33 0.52 9.35
N ASP A 96 -19.08 1.57 9.03
CA ASP A 96 -20.41 1.53 8.44
C ASP A 96 -20.43 1.28 6.91
N VAL A 97 -19.29 0.89 6.31
CA VAL A 97 -19.11 0.73 4.85
C VAL A 97 -20.17 -0.14 4.18
N ARG A 98 -20.76 -1.11 4.90
CA ARG A 98 -21.82 -1.97 4.35
C ARG A 98 -23.08 -1.20 4.01
N THR A 99 -23.44 -0.21 4.82
CA THR A 99 -24.62 0.65 4.62
C THR A 99 -24.28 1.95 3.90
N HIS A 100 -23.01 2.35 3.89
CA HIS A 100 -22.54 3.56 3.22
C HIS A 100 -22.26 3.34 1.73
N LYS A 101 -23.18 3.76 0.85
CA LYS A 101 -23.08 3.54 -0.62
C LYS A 101 -21.76 4.03 -1.22
N GLU A 102 -21.37 5.28 -0.93
CA GLU A 102 -20.14 5.86 -1.48
C GLU A 102 -18.87 5.15 -0.98
N GLY A 103 -18.72 4.96 0.34
CA GLY A 103 -17.62 4.19 0.92
C GLY A 103 -17.49 2.79 0.32
N ARG A 104 -18.61 2.08 0.12
CA ARG A 104 -18.61 0.76 -0.53
C ARG A 104 -18.09 0.81 -1.96
N GLN A 105 -18.47 1.82 -2.75
CA GLN A 105 -17.97 1.98 -4.11
C GLN A 105 -16.46 2.23 -4.12
N TRP A 106 -15.95 3.08 -3.22
CA TRP A 106 -14.52 3.32 -3.09
C TRP A 106 -13.75 2.06 -2.66
N LEU A 107 -14.27 1.31 -1.70
CA LEU A 107 -13.67 0.06 -1.24
C LEU A 107 -13.62 -0.98 -2.37
N THR A 108 -14.73 -1.22 -3.05
CA THR A 108 -14.80 -2.17 -4.17
C THR A 108 -13.89 -1.77 -5.32
N ALA A 109 -13.86 -0.47 -5.68
CA ALA A 109 -12.97 0.02 -6.72
C ALA A 109 -11.50 -0.19 -6.34
N GLY A 110 -11.11 0.11 -5.10
CA GLY A 110 -9.75 -0.14 -4.59
C GLY A 110 -9.35 -1.61 -4.71
N ILE A 111 -10.23 -2.53 -4.29
CA ILE A 111 -10.01 -3.98 -4.41
C ILE A 111 -9.82 -4.40 -5.87
N LEU A 112 -10.68 -3.96 -6.78
CA LEU A 112 -10.61 -4.30 -8.21
C LEU A 112 -9.32 -3.77 -8.84
N VAL A 113 -8.92 -2.54 -8.53
CA VAL A 113 -7.66 -1.95 -9.01
C VAL A 113 -6.45 -2.71 -8.45
N THR A 114 -6.49 -3.13 -7.18
CA THR A 114 -5.44 -3.99 -6.62
C THR A 114 -5.33 -5.32 -7.38
N PHE A 115 -6.45 -5.98 -7.70
CA PHE A 115 -6.44 -7.21 -8.51
C PHE A 115 -5.92 -6.99 -9.93
N ALA A 116 -6.29 -5.89 -10.58
CA ALA A 116 -5.72 -5.52 -11.88
C ALA A 116 -4.20 -5.34 -11.80
N GLY A 117 -3.71 -4.71 -10.72
CA GLY A 117 -2.28 -4.60 -10.45
C GLY A 117 -1.62 -5.97 -10.33
N ILE A 118 -2.18 -6.88 -9.51
CA ILE A 118 -1.65 -8.25 -9.35
C ILE A 118 -1.62 -8.97 -10.71
N ALA A 119 -2.67 -8.85 -11.52
CA ALA A 119 -2.70 -9.45 -12.86
C ALA A 119 -1.55 -8.92 -13.74
N VAL A 120 -1.28 -7.61 -13.70
CA VAL A 120 -0.14 -7.01 -14.41
C VAL A 120 1.19 -7.54 -13.87
N GLN A 121 1.35 -7.64 -12.54
CA GLN A 121 2.57 -8.17 -11.93
C GLN A 121 2.88 -9.59 -12.41
N GLN A 122 1.86 -10.45 -12.52
CA GLN A 122 2.01 -11.86 -12.93
C GLN A 122 2.41 -12.03 -14.41
N THR A 123 2.29 -11.00 -15.24
CA THR A 123 2.72 -11.09 -16.65
C THR A 123 4.23 -11.26 -16.81
N GLY A 124 5.02 -10.86 -15.81
CA GLY A 124 6.48 -10.90 -15.88
C GLY A 124 7.09 -9.99 -16.95
N PHE A 125 6.33 -9.07 -17.56
CA PHE A 125 6.83 -8.28 -18.69
C PHE A 125 8.02 -7.39 -18.27
N ARG A 126 8.92 -7.17 -19.22
CA ARG A 126 10.03 -6.22 -19.10
C ARG A 126 10.16 -5.43 -20.39
N HIS A 127 10.22 -4.10 -20.27
CA HIS A 127 10.35 -3.19 -21.40
C HIS A 127 11.61 -2.33 -21.26
N GLY A 128 12.56 -2.51 -22.18
CA GLY A 128 13.84 -1.83 -22.11
C GLY A 128 14.69 -2.23 -20.89
N ALA A 129 15.68 -1.39 -20.58
CA ALA A 129 16.68 -1.72 -19.57
C ALA A 129 16.16 -1.65 -18.12
N GLY A 130 15.19 -0.77 -17.84
CA GLY A 130 14.78 -0.43 -16.48
C GLY A 130 13.30 -0.59 -16.14
N PHE A 131 12.38 -0.58 -17.11
CA PHE A 131 10.94 -0.59 -16.86
C PHE A 131 10.35 -2.00 -16.95
N ASN A 132 9.52 -2.40 -15.99
CA ASN A 132 8.98 -3.74 -15.88
C ASN A 132 7.62 -3.80 -15.18
N HIS A 133 7.07 -5.02 -15.10
CA HIS A 133 5.78 -5.32 -14.47
C HIS A 133 5.65 -4.85 -13.01
N ASN A 134 6.72 -4.84 -12.21
CA ASN A 134 6.69 -4.34 -10.84
C ASN A 134 6.49 -2.82 -10.79
N ASP A 135 7.09 -2.08 -11.73
CA ASP A 135 6.95 -0.62 -11.77
C ASP A 135 5.49 -0.24 -12.04
N VAL A 136 4.86 -0.90 -13.02
CA VAL A 136 3.45 -0.68 -13.33
C VAL A 136 2.56 -1.15 -12.18
N TYR A 137 2.89 -2.29 -11.57
CA TYR A 137 2.20 -2.77 -10.38
C TYR A 137 2.20 -1.71 -9.26
N HIS A 138 3.34 -1.11 -8.93
CA HIS A 138 3.43 -0.07 -7.90
C HIS A 138 2.59 1.16 -8.24
N LEU A 139 2.62 1.63 -9.49
CA LEU A 139 1.79 2.75 -9.93
C LEU A 139 0.28 2.44 -9.81
N ILE A 140 -0.13 1.21 -10.15
CA ILE A 140 -1.51 0.75 -9.97
C ILE A 140 -1.86 0.67 -8.48
N GLN A 141 -0.96 0.18 -7.63
CA GLN A 141 -1.20 0.14 -6.18
C GLN A 141 -1.30 1.54 -5.57
N ILE A 142 -0.57 2.55 -6.06
CA ILE A 142 -0.76 3.95 -5.63
C ILE A 142 -2.19 4.41 -5.93
N ALA A 143 -2.72 4.09 -7.12
CA ALA A 143 -4.11 4.40 -7.46
C ALA A 143 -5.10 3.64 -6.55
N ALA A 144 -4.85 2.37 -6.23
CA ALA A 144 -5.66 1.60 -5.28
C ALA A 144 -5.64 2.20 -3.87
N LEU A 145 -4.46 2.58 -3.37
CA LEU A 145 -4.29 3.24 -2.07
C LEU A 145 -5.06 4.56 -1.98
N TYR A 146 -5.12 5.33 -3.08
CA TYR A 146 -5.96 6.52 -3.15
C TYR A 146 -7.44 6.17 -3.00
N LEU A 147 -7.93 5.12 -3.66
CA LEU A 147 -9.34 4.68 -3.55
C LEU A 147 -9.66 4.20 -2.12
N PHE A 148 -8.75 3.45 -1.49
CA PHE A 148 -8.89 3.06 -0.09
C PHE A 148 -8.90 4.27 0.86
N PHE A 149 -8.05 5.25 0.61
CA PHE A 149 -8.06 6.51 1.36
C PHE A 149 -9.39 7.26 1.22
N ARG A 150 -9.98 7.29 0.02
CA ARG A 150 -11.30 7.88 -0.22
C ARG A 150 -12.39 7.13 0.54
N CYS A 151 -12.34 5.80 0.59
CA CYS A 151 -13.23 5.00 1.43
C CYS A 151 -13.09 5.39 2.90
N ALA A 152 -11.89 5.32 3.46
CA ALA A 152 -11.62 5.59 4.87
C ALA A 152 -12.01 7.01 5.32
N ARG A 153 -12.07 7.96 4.39
CA ARG A 153 -12.47 9.34 4.67
C ARG A 153 -13.98 9.56 4.79
N VAL A 154 -14.81 8.69 4.23
CA VAL A 154 -16.27 8.89 4.20
C VAL A 154 -17.03 8.00 5.17
N VAL A 155 -16.41 6.88 5.58
CA VAL A 155 -17.03 5.93 6.50
C VAL A 155 -16.85 6.33 7.96
N GLU A 156 -17.82 5.96 8.79
CA GLU A 156 -17.82 6.16 10.24
C GLU A 156 -17.72 4.81 10.96
N ASP A 157 -17.46 4.82 12.27
CA ASP A 157 -17.53 3.64 13.12
C ASP A 157 -18.97 3.11 13.13
N ARG A 158 -19.12 1.79 12.99
CA ARG A 158 -20.44 1.15 13.09
C ARG A 158 -21.03 1.38 14.48
N ARG A 159 -22.31 1.74 14.52
CA ARG A 159 -23.09 1.86 15.76
C ARG A 159 -23.62 0.52 16.22
#